data_AF-A0A961CBD1-F1
#
_entry.id   AF-A0A961CBD1-F1
#
_cell.length_a   1.000
_cell.length_b   1.000
_cell.length_c   1.000
_cell.angle_alpha   90.00
_cell.angle_beta   90.00
_cell.angle_gamma   90.00
#
_symmetry.space_group_name_H-M   'P 1'
#
loop_
_entity.id
_entity.type
_entity.pdbx_description
1 polymer ?
#
loop_
_entity_poly.entity_id
_entity_poly.type
_entity_poly.pdbx_seq_one_letter_code
_entity_poly.pdbx_strand_id
1 'polypeptide(L)'
;MDDDTGAPDSPDDTGAADAPEEMMDVPTRPALLTDAEWLEAWAARPVLRGWLHASAVPIVAGTTGYLVTRAQRRDVRIAVGVYAAGVTTMLTVSAAYHRLSRTRRQAEVMRKADHAAIYGAVAGTMTPFAVV
;
A
#
# COMPACT_ATOMS: atom_id res chain seq x y z
N MET A 1 -54.48 -18.97 -30.47
CA MET A 1 -53.65 -19.93 -31.18
C MET A 1 -53.12 -19.18 -32.39
N ASP A 2 -51.89 -18.68 -32.42
CA ASP A 2 -50.67 -19.23 -31.82
C ASP A 2 -49.68 -18.12 -31.46
N ASP A 3 -49.06 -18.30 -30.30
CA ASP A 3 -48.00 -17.49 -29.72
C ASP A 3 -46.67 -18.15 -30.14
N ASP A 4 -45.93 -17.53 -31.05
CA ASP A 4 -44.64 -18.03 -31.55
C ASP A 4 -43.63 -16.89 -31.56
N THR A 5 -43.22 -16.48 -30.36
CA THR A 5 -42.09 -15.57 -30.15
C THR A 5 -40.80 -16.33 -30.37
N GLY A 6 -40.15 -16.07 -31.51
CA GLY A 6 -38.89 -16.67 -31.92
C GLY A 6 -37.79 -16.60 -30.85
N ALA A 7 -37.29 -17.77 -30.48
CA ALA A 7 -36.00 -17.94 -29.82
C ALA A 7 -34.88 -17.89 -30.88
N PRO A 8 -33.72 -17.29 -30.58
CA PRO A 8 -32.56 -17.38 -31.46
C PRO A 8 -31.82 -18.71 -31.25
N ASP A 9 -31.69 -19.50 -32.33
CA ASP A 9 -30.76 -20.64 -32.40
C ASP A 9 -29.32 -20.14 -32.27
N SER A 10 -28.70 -20.43 -31.13
CA SER A 10 -27.27 -20.26 -30.92
C SER A 10 -26.58 -21.60 -31.20
N PRO A 11 -25.63 -21.68 -32.15
CA PRO A 11 -24.91 -22.91 -32.41
C PRO A 11 -23.90 -23.16 -31.29
N ASP A 12 -24.03 -24.32 -30.64
CA ASP A 12 -22.95 -24.99 -29.91
C ASP A 12 -21.74 -25.19 -30.85
N ASP A 13 -20.62 -24.56 -30.53
CA ASP A 13 -19.30 -24.99 -30.99
C ASP A 13 -18.52 -25.50 -29.78
N THR A 14 -18.67 -26.81 -29.57
CA THR A 14 -17.83 -27.61 -28.70
C THR A 14 -16.48 -27.87 -29.36
N GLY A 15 -15.42 -27.31 -28.79
CA GLY A 15 -14.12 -27.98 -28.70
C GLY A 15 -12.97 -27.43 -29.54
N ALA A 16 -12.18 -26.55 -28.93
CA ALA A 16 -10.72 -26.51 -29.07
C ALA A 16 -10.16 -25.95 -27.75
N ALA A 17 -9.87 -26.82 -26.77
CA ALA A 17 -8.57 -27.47 -26.58
C ALA A 17 -7.45 -26.46 -26.22
N ASP A 18 -7.10 -26.49 -24.94
CA ASP A 18 -5.73 -26.41 -24.42
C ASP A 18 -4.93 -25.14 -24.71
N ALA A 19 -5.32 -24.04 -24.08
CA ALA A 19 -4.31 -23.20 -23.46
C ALA A 19 -4.15 -23.71 -22.02
N PRO A 20 -2.96 -24.13 -21.58
CA PRO A 20 -2.76 -24.24 -20.15
C PRO A 20 -3.02 -22.83 -19.60
N GLU A 21 -3.99 -22.71 -18.71
CA GLU A 21 -3.93 -21.69 -17.68
C GLU A 21 -2.67 -21.97 -16.87
N GLU A 22 -1.50 -21.67 -17.45
CA GLU A 22 -0.32 -21.26 -16.72
C GLU A 22 -0.64 -19.84 -16.20
N MET A 23 -1.71 -19.80 -15.41
CA MET A 23 -1.86 -18.94 -14.26
C MET A 23 -0.48 -18.93 -13.66
N MET A 24 0.26 -17.83 -13.88
CA MET A 24 1.49 -17.58 -13.17
C MET A 24 1.19 -18.00 -11.75
N ASP A 25 1.87 -19.04 -11.27
CA ASP A 25 1.81 -19.45 -9.88
C ASP A 25 2.49 -18.31 -9.12
N VAL A 26 1.76 -17.21 -8.97
CA VAL A 26 2.11 -16.10 -8.13
C VAL A 26 1.97 -16.72 -6.75
N PRO A 27 3.08 -17.02 -6.06
CA PRO A 27 3.04 -17.83 -4.86
C PRO A 27 2.18 -17.08 -3.84
N THR A 28 0.91 -17.46 -3.73
CA THR A 28 -0.07 -16.62 -3.03
C THR A 28 0.01 -16.80 -1.53
N ARG A 29 1.07 -17.46 -1.04
CA ARG A 29 1.42 -17.56 0.37
C ARG A 29 2.92 -17.28 0.60
N PRO A 30 3.28 -16.09 1.13
CA PRO A 30 4.62 -15.86 1.68
C PRO A 30 4.94 -16.76 2.89
N ALA A 31 3.95 -17.54 3.37
CA ALA A 31 4.11 -18.47 4.49
C ALA A 31 5.02 -19.68 4.15
N LEU A 32 5.20 -20.01 2.87
CA LEU A 32 5.88 -21.24 2.44
C LEU A 32 7.31 -21.03 1.90
N LEU A 33 7.71 -19.78 1.59
CA LEU A 33 9.06 -19.50 1.09
C LEU A 33 10.10 -19.64 2.19
N THR A 34 11.18 -20.36 1.97
CA THR A 34 12.38 -20.31 2.79
C THR A 34 12.95 -18.88 2.83
N ASP A 35 13.82 -18.58 3.79
CA ASP A 35 14.48 -17.26 3.84
C ASP A 35 15.31 -16.97 2.58
N ALA A 36 15.85 -18.02 1.94
CA ALA A 36 16.58 -17.92 0.67
C ALA A 36 15.65 -17.52 -0.49
N GLU A 37 14.55 -18.23 -0.67
CA GLU A 37 13.56 -17.92 -1.72
C GLU A 37 12.92 -16.53 -1.51
N TRP A 38 12.74 -16.12 -0.26
CA TRP A 38 12.24 -14.78 0.05
C TRP A 38 13.23 -13.70 -0.37
N LEU A 39 14.52 -13.90 -0.09
CA LEU A 39 15.57 -12.93 -0.45
C LEU A 39 15.68 -12.76 -1.97
N GLU A 40 15.60 -13.86 -2.72
CA GLU A 40 15.55 -13.82 -4.19
C GLU A 40 14.31 -13.06 -4.70
N ALA A 41 13.13 -13.40 -4.19
CA ALA A 41 11.89 -12.72 -4.55
C ALA A 41 11.91 -11.22 -4.18
N TRP A 42 12.60 -10.85 -3.10
CA TRP A 42 12.78 -9.46 -2.70
C TRP A 42 13.75 -8.69 -3.59
N ALA A 43 14.86 -9.32 -3.96
CA ALA A 43 15.83 -8.74 -4.89
C ALA A 43 15.19 -8.45 -6.26
N ALA A 44 14.18 -9.24 -6.65
CA ALA A 44 13.41 -9.04 -7.88
C ALA A 44 12.33 -7.93 -7.79
N ARG A 45 12.05 -7.35 -6.60
CA ARG A 45 10.98 -6.35 -6.45
C ARG A 45 11.34 -5.01 -7.10
N PRO A 46 10.35 -4.28 -7.64
CA PRO A 46 10.58 -2.95 -8.19
C PRO A 46 11.01 -1.97 -7.10
N VAL A 47 12.22 -1.42 -7.25
CA VAL A 47 12.84 -0.51 -6.27
C VAL A 47 12.22 0.89 -6.25
N LEU A 48 11.54 1.29 -7.34
CA LEU A 48 11.05 2.66 -7.54
C LEU A 48 10.10 3.11 -6.42
N ARG A 49 9.18 2.23 -5.97
CA ARG A 49 8.22 2.57 -4.92
C ARG A 49 8.90 2.94 -3.60
N GLY A 50 9.97 2.23 -3.23
CA GLY A 50 10.75 2.54 -2.02
C GLY A 50 11.50 3.87 -2.12
N TRP A 51 12.02 4.21 -3.31
CA TRP A 51 12.73 5.48 -3.54
C TRP A 51 11.81 6.70 -3.50
N LEU A 52 10.61 6.60 -4.08
CA LEU A 52 9.61 7.68 -4.04
C LEU A 52 9.22 8.04 -2.60
N HIS A 53 9.03 7.05 -1.74
CA HIS A 53 8.69 7.29 -0.34
C HIS A 53 9.89 7.83 0.42
N ALA A 54 11.08 7.25 0.22
CA ALA A 54 12.30 7.69 0.89
C ALA A 54 12.66 9.15 0.58
N SER A 55 12.48 9.60 -0.68
CA SER A 55 12.71 11.01 -1.05
C SER A 55 11.62 11.95 -0.52
N ALA A 56 10.37 11.46 -0.41
CA ALA A 56 9.27 12.24 0.15
C ALA A 56 9.40 12.49 1.66
N VAL A 57 10.01 11.57 2.43
CA VAL A 57 10.18 11.71 3.90
C VAL A 57 10.81 13.07 4.29
N PRO A 58 12.01 13.45 3.82
CA PRO A 58 12.62 14.71 4.23
C PRO A 58 11.83 15.94 3.77
N ILE A 59 11.18 15.87 2.60
CA ILE A 59 10.35 16.95 2.06
C ILE A 59 9.15 17.17 2.99
N VAL A 60 8.39 16.11 3.27
CA VAL A 60 7.19 16.18 4.10
C VAL A 60 7.54 16.55 5.54
N ALA A 61 8.58 15.95 6.12
CA ALA A 61 9.03 16.28 7.47
C ALA A 61 9.45 17.75 7.58
N GLY A 62 10.18 18.27 6.58
CA GLY A 62 10.59 19.67 6.54
C GLY A 62 9.42 20.64 6.39
N THR A 63 8.55 20.40 5.40
CA THR A 63 7.38 21.26 5.15
C THR A 63 6.40 21.24 6.32
N THR A 64 6.06 20.07 6.86
CA THR A 64 5.12 19.97 7.98
C THR A 64 5.74 20.47 9.29
N GLY A 65 7.03 20.22 9.53
CA GLY A 65 7.77 20.82 10.64
C GLY A 65 7.75 22.35 10.58
N TYR A 66 7.93 22.94 9.39
CA TYR A 66 7.78 24.37 9.19
C TYR A 66 6.35 24.87 9.51
N LEU A 67 5.30 24.15 9.10
CA LEU A 67 3.92 24.52 9.44
C LEU A 67 3.67 24.53 10.95
N VAL A 68 4.23 23.56 11.69
CA VAL A 68 4.14 23.50 13.16
C VAL A 68 4.74 24.76 13.81
N THR A 69 5.89 25.26 13.31
CA THR A 69 6.50 26.47 13.87
C THR A 69 5.72 27.74 13.55
N ARG A 70 4.96 27.75 12.45
CA ARG A 70 4.14 28.90 12.04
C ARG A 70 2.80 28.99 12.78
N ALA A 71 2.29 27.87 13.29
CA ALA A 71 1.02 27.83 14.01
C ALA A 71 1.06 28.68 15.30
N GLN A 72 0.20 29.70 15.36
CA GLN A 72 0.13 30.67 16.47
C GLN A 72 -0.69 30.15 17.65
N ARG A 73 -1.84 29.51 17.38
CA ARG A 73 -2.68 28.92 18.43
C ARG A 73 -2.16 27.54 18.83
N ARG A 74 -2.23 27.22 20.13
CA ARG A 74 -1.72 25.97 20.71
C ARG A 74 -2.43 24.73 20.16
N ASP A 75 -3.76 24.79 20.05
CA ASP A 75 -4.60 23.73 19.49
C ASP A 75 -4.28 23.43 18.02
N VAL A 76 -4.16 24.47 17.20
CA VAL A 76 -3.75 24.34 15.79
C VAL A 76 -2.34 23.76 15.67
N ARG A 77 -1.40 24.19 16.53
CA ARG A 77 -0.04 23.64 16.53
C ARG A 77 -0.03 22.14 16.85
N ILE A 78 -0.82 21.71 17.84
CA ILE A 78 -0.96 20.29 18.17
C ILE A 78 -1.59 19.53 17.01
N ALA A 79 -2.68 20.04 16.42
CA ALA A 79 -3.36 19.37 15.31
C ALA A 79 -2.47 19.20 14.07
N VAL A 80 -1.72 20.24 13.69
CA VAL A 80 -0.73 20.18 12.61
C VAL A 80 0.43 19.25 12.99
N GLY A 81 0.81 19.19 14.27
CA GLY A 81 1.81 18.25 14.77
C GLY A 81 1.38 16.78 14.64
N VAL A 82 0.11 16.48 14.92
CA VAL A 82 -0.45 15.13 14.74
C VAL A 82 -0.46 14.76 13.25
N TYR A 83 -0.88 15.68 12.38
CA TYR A 83 -0.78 15.50 10.93
C TYR A 83 0.67 15.22 10.48
N ALA A 84 1.63 16.06 10.93
CA ALA A 84 3.05 15.93 10.60
C ALA A 84 3.60 14.57 11.01
N ALA A 85 3.31 14.13 12.24
CA ALA A 85 3.74 12.84 12.77
C ALA A 85 3.13 11.67 12.01
N GLY A 86 1.84 11.74 11.68
CA GLY A 86 1.11 10.68 10.97
C GLY A 86 1.67 10.44 9.57
N VAL A 87 1.74 11.48 8.74
CA VAL A 87 2.20 11.36 7.35
C VAL A 87 3.69 11.02 7.28
N THR A 88 4.53 11.60 8.15
CA THR A 88 5.97 11.29 8.19
C THR A 88 6.21 9.83 8.59
N THR A 89 5.47 9.33 9.60
CA THR A 89 5.54 7.92 10.01
C THR A 89 5.11 7.00 8.88
N MET A 90 4.00 7.29 8.19
CA MET A 90 3.53 6.51 7.05
C MET A 90 4.57 6.39 5.95
N LEU A 91 5.13 7.52 5.49
CA LEU A 91 6.17 7.51 4.46
C LEU A 91 7.42 6.76 4.91
N THR A 92 7.82 6.93 6.16
CA THR A 92 9.01 6.28 6.73
C THR A 92 8.84 4.76 6.82
N VAL A 93 7.71 4.30 7.35
CA VAL A 93 7.41 2.87 7.47
C VAL A 93 7.28 2.23 6.10
N SER A 94 6.64 2.89 5.15
CA SER A 94 6.52 2.40 3.77
C SER A 94 7.89 2.30 3.07
N ALA A 95 8.73 3.33 3.21
CA ALA A 95 10.09 3.31 2.70
C ALA A 95 10.93 2.19 3.35
N ALA A 96 10.81 2.01 4.66
CA ALA A 96 11.48 0.95 5.40
C ALA A 96 11.01 -0.44 4.97
N TYR A 97 9.70 -0.65 4.76
CA TYR A 97 9.15 -1.90 4.23
C TYR A 97 9.78 -2.23 2.88
N HIS A 98 9.83 -1.28 1.96
CA HIS A 98 10.38 -1.56 0.63
C HIS A 98 11.90 -1.75 0.60
N ARG A 99 12.65 -1.14 1.53
CA ARG A 99 14.13 -1.14 1.48
C ARG A 99 14.82 -2.07 2.48
N LEU A 100 14.18 -2.39 3.60
CA LEU A 100 14.83 -3.03 4.75
C LEU A 100 14.22 -4.38 5.13
N SER A 101 13.06 -4.76 4.59
CA SER A 101 12.44 -6.04 4.91
C SER A 101 13.11 -7.19 4.16
N ARG A 102 14.34 -7.56 4.51
CA ARG A 102 15.10 -8.61 3.81
C ARG A 102 14.74 -10.02 4.26
N THR A 103 14.20 -10.15 5.48
CA THR A 103 13.72 -11.43 6.02
C THR A 103 12.21 -11.48 6.09
N ARG A 104 11.65 -12.70 6.13
CA ARG A 104 10.21 -12.94 6.28
C ARG A 104 9.62 -12.23 7.48
N ARG A 105 10.26 -12.40 8.64
CA ARG A 105 9.84 -11.78 9.90
C ARG A 105 9.83 -10.26 9.83
N GLN A 106 10.85 -9.66 9.21
CA GLN A 106 10.88 -8.21 8.99
C GLN A 106 9.73 -7.75 8.09
N ALA A 107 9.46 -8.49 7.01
CA ALA A 107 8.38 -8.18 6.09
C ALA A 107 7.00 -8.27 6.74
N GLU A 108 6.76 -9.25 7.61
CA GLU A 108 5.50 -9.38 8.34
C GLU A 108 5.27 -8.23 9.32
N VAL A 109 6.29 -7.89 10.13
CA VAL A 109 6.18 -6.79 11.09
C VAL A 109 6.02 -5.46 10.38
N MET A 110 6.81 -5.19 9.33
CA MET A 110 6.74 -3.94 8.59
C MET A 110 5.46 -3.81 7.76
N ARG A 111 4.89 -4.93 7.26
CA ARG A 111 3.58 -4.90 6.60
C ARG A 111 2.47 -4.50 7.59
N LYS A 112 2.49 -5.03 8.81
CA LYS A 112 1.54 -4.63 9.86
C LYS A 112 1.72 -3.16 10.23
N ALA A 113 2.98 -2.71 10.35
CA ALA A 113 3.29 -1.32 10.63
C ALA A 113 2.81 -0.38 9.51
N ASP A 114 3.02 -0.73 8.24
CA ASP A 114 2.59 0.07 7.08
C ASP A 114 1.06 0.20 7.05
N HIS A 115 0.36 -0.90 7.33
CA HIS A 115 -1.10 -0.91 7.45
C HIS A 115 -1.61 -0.08 8.63
N ALA A 116 -0.94 -0.10 9.78
CA ALA A 116 -1.29 0.78 10.89
C ALA A 116 -0.99 2.26 10.57
N ALA A 117 0.12 2.52 9.87
CA ALA A 117 0.58 3.87 9.59
C ALA A 117 -0.34 4.62 8.62
N ILE A 118 -0.95 3.93 7.64
CA ILE A 118 -1.95 4.57 6.77
C ILE A 118 -3.19 5.01 7.55
N TYR A 119 -3.70 4.20 8.48
CA TYR A 119 -4.81 4.62 9.36
C TYR A 119 -4.43 5.81 10.23
N GLY A 120 -3.20 5.81 10.77
CA GLY A 120 -2.66 6.93 11.54
C GLY A 120 -2.57 8.21 10.70
N ALA A 121 -2.11 8.14 9.45
CA ALA A 121 -2.04 9.28 8.54
C ALA A 121 -3.43 9.83 8.17
N VAL A 122 -4.42 8.96 7.96
CA VAL A 122 -5.81 9.37 7.72
C VAL A 122 -6.37 10.12 8.93
N ALA A 123 -6.22 9.56 10.13
CA ALA A 123 -6.65 10.23 11.36
C ALA A 123 -5.94 11.58 11.57
N GLY A 124 -4.62 11.62 11.31
CA GLY A 124 -3.83 12.85 11.39
C GLY A 124 -4.28 13.91 10.39
N THR A 125 -4.65 13.52 9.17
CA THR A 125 -5.19 14.43 8.14
C THR A 125 -6.51 15.05 8.56
N MET A 126 -7.35 14.32 9.30
CA MET A 126 -8.64 14.83 9.80
C MET A 126 -8.51 15.73 11.04
N THR A 127 -7.40 15.65 11.78
CA THR A 127 -7.23 16.35 13.06
C THR A 127 -7.29 17.89 12.93
N PRO A 128 -6.64 18.54 11.96
CA PRO A 128 -6.74 19.99 11.77
C PRO A 128 -8.17 20.48 11.52
N PHE A 129 -8.99 19.71 10.82
CA PHE A 129 -10.38 20.08 10.54
C PHE A 129 -11.28 20.05 11.77
N ALA A 130 -10.87 19.32 12.83
CA ALA A 130 -11.62 19.22 14.07
C ALA A 130 -11.35 20.36 15.07
N VAL A 131 -10.36 21.23 14.79
CA VAL A 131 -9.95 22.34 15.69
C VAL A 131 -10.19 23.74 15.08
N VAL A 132 -10.75 23.79 13.87
CA VAL A 132 -11.21 25.00 13.17
C VAL A 132 -12.67 25.25 13.51
#